data_AF-A0A963BM10-F1
#
_entry.id   AF-A0A963BM10-F1
#
_cell.length_a   1.000
_cell.length_b   1.000
_cell.length_c   1.000
_cell.angle_alpha   90.00
_cell.angle_beta   90.00
_cell.angle_gamma   90.00
#
_symmetry.space_group_name_H-M   'P 1'
#
loop_
_entity.id
_entity.type
_entity.pdbx_description
1 polymer ?
#
loop_
_entity_poly.entity_id
_entity_poly.type
_entity_poly.pdbx_seq_one_letter_code
_entity_poly.pdbx_strand_id
1 'polypeptide(L)'
;MSAIQQHRRLVANLVRWLSMQPASGRVELIETHISSVILAGEFAYKIKKPLDLGFLDFSTLERRRFCCEEELRLNRRLTENLYLQVVKITGTWDRPALETNGEVIEYAVKMRRFQGGILLSEQPDLLSDA
;
A
#
# COMPACT_ATOMS: atom_id res chain seq x y z
N MET A 1 12.70 11.73 -14.90
CA MET A 1 11.38 11.14 -14.63
C MET A 1 10.81 11.82 -13.40
N SER A 2 9.55 12.24 -13.40
CA SER A 2 8.94 12.82 -12.20
C SER A 2 8.73 11.75 -11.12
N ALA A 3 8.66 12.16 -9.85
CA ALA A 3 8.41 11.24 -8.74
C ALA A 3 7.12 10.42 -8.95
N ILE A 4 6.07 11.05 -9.51
CA ILE A 4 4.81 10.34 -9.81
C ILE A 4 4.95 9.30 -10.94
N GLN A 5 5.81 9.55 -11.94
CA GLN A 5 6.12 8.55 -12.96
C GLN A 5 6.90 7.37 -12.36
N GLN A 6 7.81 7.65 -11.43
CA GLN A 6 8.58 6.64 -10.72
C GLN A 6 7.69 5.78 -9.81
N HIS A 7 6.73 6.39 -9.11
CA HIS A 7 5.67 5.70 -8.37
C HIS A 7 4.85 4.78 -9.27
N ARG A 8 4.37 5.27 -10.43
CA ARG A 8 3.62 4.43 -11.38
C ARG A 8 4.43 3.24 -11.88
N ARG A 9 5.73 3.43 -12.17
CA ARG A 9 6.65 2.35 -12.56
C ARG A 9 6.79 1.32 -11.44
N LEU A 10 7.02 1.78 -10.20
CA LEU A 10 7.11 0.92 -9.02
C LEU A 10 5.85 0.06 -8.89
N VAL A 11 4.68 0.69 -8.85
CA VAL A 11 3.40 0.03 -8.65
C VAL A 11 3.12 -0.99 -9.75
N ALA A 12 3.35 -0.63 -11.02
CA ALA A 12 3.15 -1.55 -12.13
C ALA A 12 4.04 -2.80 -12.03
N ASN A 13 5.31 -2.64 -11.65
CA ASN A 13 6.22 -3.77 -11.50
C ASN A 13 5.94 -4.59 -10.24
N LEU A 14 5.46 -3.95 -9.17
CA LEU A 14 5.05 -4.65 -7.95
C LEU A 14 3.78 -5.47 -8.17
N VAL A 15 2.82 -4.95 -8.95
CA VAL A 15 1.65 -5.72 -9.41
C VAL A 15 2.11 -6.97 -10.17
N ARG A 16 3.04 -6.82 -11.13
CA ARG A 16 3.60 -7.99 -11.86
C ARG A 16 4.25 -8.99 -10.92
N TRP A 17 5.05 -8.52 -9.97
CA TRP A 17 5.71 -9.38 -8.99
C TRP A 17 4.70 -10.11 -8.10
N LEU A 18 3.67 -9.43 -7.60
CA LEU A 18 2.60 -10.03 -6.80
C LEU A 18 1.81 -11.08 -7.61
N SER A 19 1.53 -10.83 -8.88
CA SER A 19 0.80 -11.77 -9.75
C SER A 19 1.56 -13.08 -10.00
N MET A 20 2.87 -13.11 -9.78
CA MET A 20 3.67 -14.34 -9.87
C MET A 20 3.68 -15.15 -8.58
N GLN A 21 3.14 -14.62 -7.48
CA GLN A 21 3.16 -15.32 -6.19
C GLN A 21 1.95 -16.24 -6.05
N PRO A 22 2.14 -17.53 -5.66
CA PRO A 22 1.04 -18.50 -5.58
C PRO A 22 -0.13 -18.05 -4.70
N ALA A 23 0.15 -17.33 -3.61
CA ALA A 23 -0.87 -16.89 -2.65
C ALA A 23 -1.64 -15.63 -3.07
N SER A 24 -1.23 -14.93 -4.13
CA SER A 24 -1.84 -13.65 -4.51
C SER A 24 -3.16 -13.76 -5.26
N GLY A 25 -3.52 -14.95 -5.80
CA GLY A 25 -4.72 -15.10 -6.61
C GLY A 25 -4.85 -14.02 -7.70
N ARG A 26 -6.06 -13.46 -7.86
CA ARG A 26 -6.29 -12.32 -8.76
C ARG A 26 -5.76 -11.03 -8.12
N VAL A 27 -4.82 -10.38 -8.81
CA VAL A 27 -4.27 -9.08 -8.43
C VAL A 27 -5.03 -7.95 -9.10
N GLU A 28 -5.44 -6.96 -8.32
CA GLU A 28 -6.16 -5.77 -8.78
C GLU A 28 -5.48 -4.51 -8.25
N LEU A 29 -5.48 -3.45 -9.07
CA LEU A 29 -4.93 -2.15 -8.70
C LEU A 29 -6.06 -1.12 -8.61
N ILE A 30 -6.21 -0.50 -7.45
CA ILE A 30 -7.13 0.60 -7.23
C ILE A 30 -6.33 1.88 -7.04
N GLU A 31 -6.67 2.90 -7.82
CA GLU A 31 -6.04 4.21 -7.78
C GLU A 31 -6.91 5.19 -6.99
N THR A 32 -6.34 5.84 -5.98
CA THR A 32 -6.97 6.94 -5.25
C THR A 32 -6.24 8.25 -5.54
N HIS A 33 -6.73 9.37 -5.01
CA HIS A 33 -6.05 10.67 -5.18
C HIS A 33 -4.61 10.67 -4.63
N ILE A 34 -4.37 10.04 -3.47
CA ILE A 34 -3.08 10.14 -2.75
C ILE A 34 -2.35 8.80 -2.57
N SER A 35 -2.92 7.70 -3.06
CA SER A 35 -2.35 6.35 -2.89
C SER A 35 -2.72 5.42 -4.04
N SER A 36 -1.91 4.38 -4.23
CA SER A 36 -2.23 3.20 -5.03
C SER A 36 -2.46 2.04 -4.07
N VAL A 37 -3.52 1.26 -4.27
CA VAL A 37 -3.87 0.09 -3.45
C VAL A 37 -3.84 -1.16 -4.32
N ILE A 38 -2.98 -2.11 -3.97
CA ILE A 38 -2.89 -3.40 -4.67
C ILE A 38 -3.62 -4.45 -3.84
N LEU A 39 -4.64 -5.07 -4.41
CA LEU A 39 -5.33 -6.22 -3.83
C LEU A 39 -4.65 -7.50 -4.33
N ALA A 40 -4.25 -8.39 -3.43
CA ALA A 40 -3.57 -9.65 -3.73
C ALA A 40 -3.91 -10.70 -2.67
N GLY A 41 -4.70 -11.69 -3.08
CA GLY A 41 -5.20 -12.76 -2.23
C GLY A 41 -6.07 -12.19 -1.11
N GLU A 42 -5.76 -12.57 0.12
CA GLU A 42 -6.41 -12.08 1.33
C GLU A 42 -5.90 -10.70 1.79
N PHE A 43 -4.94 -10.10 1.07
CA PHE A 43 -4.27 -8.89 1.49
C PHE A 43 -4.50 -7.71 0.54
N ALA A 44 -4.35 -6.51 1.10
CA ALA A 44 -4.26 -5.26 0.37
C ALA A 44 -2.99 -4.52 0.79
N TYR A 45 -2.33 -3.86 -0.17
CA TYR A 45 -1.11 -3.10 0.03
C TYR A 45 -1.32 -1.66 -0.43
N LYS A 46 -1.35 -0.72 0.51
CA LYS A 46 -1.54 0.71 0.22
C LYS A 46 -0.20 1.43 0.19
N ILE A 47 0.09 2.08 -0.94
CA ILE A 47 1.35 2.77 -1.24
C ILE A 47 1.03 4.24 -1.47
N LYS A 48 1.69 5.14 -0.72
CA LYS A 48 1.44 6.58 -0.79
C LYS A 48 2.13 7.18 -2.02
N LYS A 49 1.43 8.03 -2.76
CA LYS A 49 1.99 8.74 -3.93
C LYS A 49 2.97 9.82 -3.44
N PRO A 50 4.10 10.06 -4.12
CA PRO A 50 5.08 11.06 -3.72
C PRO A 50 4.59 12.47 -4.08
N LEU A 51 3.71 13.00 -3.25
CA LEU A 51 3.00 14.28 -3.44
C LEU A 51 3.20 15.16 -2.20
N ASP A 52 3.15 16.47 -2.41
CA ASP A 52 2.99 17.48 -1.36
C ASP A 52 1.75 18.32 -1.69
N LEU A 53 0.75 18.31 -0.81
CA LEU A 53 -0.51 19.02 -0.95
C LEU A 53 -0.64 20.19 0.04
N GLY A 54 0.45 20.56 0.73
CA GLY A 54 0.50 21.62 1.74
C GLY A 54 -0.06 21.23 3.12
N PHE A 55 -1.07 20.36 3.18
CA PHE A 55 -1.59 19.76 4.42
C PHE A 55 -1.17 18.29 4.59
N LEU A 56 -0.55 17.71 3.55
CA LEU A 56 -0.12 16.32 3.50
C LEU A 56 1.16 16.24 2.67
N ASP A 57 2.21 15.67 3.27
CA ASP A 57 3.53 15.65 2.65
C ASP A 57 4.10 14.23 2.61
N PHE A 58 4.13 13.67 1.40
CA PHE A 58 4.68 12.37 1.04
C PHE A 58 5.91 12.50 0.13
N SER A 59 6.53 13.67 0.09
CA SER A 59 7.61 13.99 -0.86
C SER A 59 8.86 13.12 -0.68
N THR A 60 9.21 12.75 0.56
CA THR A 60 10.37 11.90 0.86
C THR A 60 9.98 10.50 1.30
N LEU A 61 10.91 9.55 1.15
CA LEU A 61 10.71 8.16 1.58
C LEU A 61 10.48 8.07 3.09
N GLU A 62 11.21 8.85 3.89
CA GLU A 62 11.10 8.91 5.34
C GLU A 62 9.72 9.43 5.77
N ARG A 63 9.20 10.45 5.08
CA ARG A 63 7.85 10.98 5.33
C ARG A 63 6.78 9.95 4.98
N ARG A 64 6.93 9.25 3.86
CA ARG A 64 6.00 8.16 3.49
C ARG A 64 6.02 7.04 4.52
N ARG A 65 7.19 6.62 4.99
CA ARG A 65 7.34 5.65 6.08
C ARG A 65 6.61 6.11 7.34
N PHE A 66 6.92 7.31 7.82
CA PHE A 66 6.30 7.89 9.02
C PHE A 66 4.78 7.92 8.90
N CYS A 67 4.25 8.38 7.77
CA CYS A 67 2.80 8.41 7.55
C CYS A 67 2.17 7.01 7.43
N CYS A 68 2.90 6.00 6.96
CA CYS A 68 2.44 4.61 6.97
C CYS A 68 2.36 4.06 8.41
N GLU A 69 3.36 4.38 9.23
CA GLU A 69 3.41 3.99 10.65
C GLU A 69 2.27 4.68 11.44
N GLU A 70 2.02 5.97 11.20
CA GLU A 70 0.92 6.70 11.82
C GLU A 70 -0.46 6.20 11.34
N GLU A 71 -0.63 5.91 10.05
CA GLU A 71 -1.86 5.30 9.53
C GLU A 71 -2.13 3.95 10.22
N LEU A 72 -1.11 3.10 10.36
CA LEU A 72 -1.21 1.84 11.07
C LEU A 72 -1.59 2.05 12.55
N ARG A 73 -0.92 2.97 13.25
CA ARG A 73 -1.14 3.26 14.67
C ARG A 73 -2.55 3.79 14.94
N LEU A 74 -3.04 4.69 14.10
CA LEU A 74 -4.36 5.31 14.25
C LEU A 74 -5.47 4.31 13.91
N ASN A 75 -5.35 3.61 12.80
CA ASN A 75 -6.46 2.78 12.31
C ASN A 75 -6.60 1.45 13.06
N ARG A 76 -5.50 0.87 13.58
CA ARG A 76 -5.59 -0.32 14.44
C ARG A 76 -6.45 -0.15 15.69
N ARG A 77 -6.62 1.08 16.17
CA ARG A 77 -7.51 1.38 17.31
C ARG A 77 -8.99 1.25 16.96
N LEU A 78 -9.32 1.34 15.67
CA LEU A 78 -10.69 1.40 15.16
C LEU A 78 -11.11 0.13 14.43
N THR A 79 -10.16 -0.78 14.15
CA THR A 79 -10.38 -1.98 13.37
C THR A 79 -9.62 -3.13 13.99
N GLU A 80 -10.30 -4.13 14.55
CA GLU A 80 -9.62 -5.33 14.98
C GLU A 80 -9.07 -6.07 13.75
N ASN A 81 -7.75 -6.32 13.73
CA ASN A 81 -7.07 -7.19 12.75
C ASN A 81 -7.11 -6.80 11.26
N LEU A 82 -7.65 -5.64 10.87
CA LEU A 82 -7.63 -5.18 9.48
C LEU A 82 -6.27 -4.61 9.06
N TYR A 83 -5.68 -3.74 9.88
CA TYR A 83 -4.38 -3.10 9.60
C TYR A 83 -3.23 -3.91 10.21
N LEU A 84 -2.49 -4.61 9.37
CA LEU A 84 -1.60 -5.70 9.80
C LEU A 84 -0.19 -5.25 10.11
N GLN A 85 0.45 -4.44 9.27
CA GLN A 85 1.80 -3.91 9.50
C GLN A 85 2.20 -2.92 8.40
N VAL A 86 3.30 -2.19 8.61
CA VAL A 86 4.02 -1.51 7.54
C VAL A 86 5.04 -2.50 6.96
N VAL A 87 5.04 -2.67 5.65
CA VAL A 87 5.99 -3.52 4.92
C VAL A 87 6.93 -2.69 4.05
N LYS A 88 8.15 -3.18 3.90
CA LYS A 88 9.17 -2.65 3.00
C LYS A 88 8.94 -3.18 1.59
N ILE A 89 9.07 -2.30 0.62
CA ILE A 89 9.26 -2.65 -0.79
C ILE A 89 10.75 -2.48 -1.08
N THR A 90 11.39 -3.57 -1.46
CA THR A 90 12.84 -3.67 -1.65
C THR A 90 13.20 -3.99 -3.09
N GLY A 91 14.46 -3.75 -3.47
CA GLY A 91 15.00 -4.08 -4.79
C GLY A 91 15.20 -2.83 -5.64
N THR A 92 14.73 -2.85 -6.88
CA THR A 92 14.82 -1.70 -7.80
C THR A 92 13.44 -1.32 -8.31
N TRP A 93 13.34 -0.13 -8.91
CA TRP A 93 12.11 0.35 -9.56
C TRP A 93 11.58 -0.60 -10.66
N ASP A 94 12.44 -1.46 -11.21
CA ASP A 94 12.10 -2.46 -12.24
C ASP A 94 11.80 -3.83 -11.68
N ARG A 95 12.36 -4.16 -10.51
CA ARG A 95 12.21 -5.46 -9.87
C ARG A 95 11.91 -5.27 -8.37
N PRO A 96 10.79 -4.62 -8.03
CA PRO A 96 10.39 -4.46 -6.65
C PRO A 96 9.83 -5.78 -6.10
N ALA A 97 10.06 -6.02 -4.81
CA ALA A 97 9.50 -7.13 -4.08
C ALA A 97 9.13 -6.70 -2.65
N LEU A 98 8.22 -7.42 -2.00
CA LEU A 98 7.87 -7.17 -0.60
C LEU A 98 8.79 -7.96 0.33
N GLU A 99 9.32 -7.31 1.38
CA GLU A 99 10.04 -7.95 2.49
C GLU A 99 11.20 -8.88 2.05
N THR A 100 11.94 -8.51 1.00
CA THR A 100 13.13 -9.26 0.58
C THR A 100 14.42 -8.59 1.04
N ASN A 101 15.53 -9.32 0.95
CA ASN A 101 16.85 -8.75 1.17
C ASN A 101 17.20 -7.84 -0.02
N GLY A 102 17.26 -6.52 0.21
CA GLY A 102 17.58 -5.52 -0.81
C GLY A 102 17.47 -4.09 -0.27
N GLU A 103 17.86 -3.12 -1.09
CA GLU A 103 17.66 -1.70 -0.79
C GLU A 103 16.16 -1.40 -0.65
N VAL A 104 15.77 -0.66 0.38
CA VAL A 104 14.38 -0.23 0.58
C VAL A 104 14.13 0.98 -0.32
N ILE A 105 13.19 0.82 -1.25
CA ILE A 105 12.84 1.86 -2.22
C ILE A 105 11.46 2.48 -1.96
N GLU A 106 10.60 1.80 -1.20
CA GLU A 106 9.28 2.31 -0.80
C GLU A 106 8.71 1.54 0.41
N TYR A 107 7.63 2.05 1.00
CA TYR A 107 6.86 1.38 2.04
C TYR A 107 5.38 1.22 1.65
N ALA A 108 4.74 0.19 2.19
CA ALA A 108 3.29 0.00 2.07
C ALA A 108 2.65 -0.34 3.42
N VAL A 109 1.39 0.06 3.61
CA VAL A 109 0.56 -0.48 4.69
C VAL A 109 -0.07 -1.78 4.20
N LYS A 110 0.25 -2.89 4.87
CA LYS A 110 -0.37 -4.20 4.63
C LYS A 110 -1.66 -4.30 5.45
N MET A 111 -2.75 -4.63 4.79
CA MET A 111 -4.08 -4.75 5.36
C MET A 111 -4.70 -6.09 4.93
N ARG A 112 -5.74 -6.55 5.63
CA ARG A 112 -6.65 -7.57 5.07
C ARG A 112 -7.48 -6.95 3.95
N ARG A 113 -7.73 -7.72 2.90
CA ARG A 113 -8.66 -7.35 1.83
C ARG A 113 -10.08 -7.41 2.38
N PHE A 114 -10.88 -6.36 2.17
CA PHE A 114 -12.30 -6.40 2.48
C PHE A 114 -13.03 -7.40 1.58
N GLN A 115 -13.97 -8.15 2.16
CA GLN A 115 -14.86 -9.00 1.36
C GLN A 115 -15.71 -8.09 0.46
N GLY A 116 -15.65 -8.29 -0.85
CA GLY A 116 -16.33 -7.46 -1.86
C GLY A 116 -15.43 -6.57 -2.71
N GLY A 117 -14.13 -6.43 -2.39
CA GLY A 117 -13.21 -5.61 -3.19
C GLY A 117 -13.36 -4.09 -3.00
N ILE A 118 -14.11 -3.69 -1.97
CA ILE A 118 -14.48 -2.30 -1.68
C ILE A 118 -13.44 -1.67 -0.74
N LEU A 119 -13.11 -0.38 -0.93
CA LEU A 119 -12.24 0.35 0.01
C LEU A 119 -13.03 0.70 1.29
N LEU A 120 -12.35 0.80 2.45
CA LEU A 120 -12.96 1.31 3.69
C LEU A 120 -13.62 2.69 3.52
N SER A 121 -13.12 3.53 2.61
CA SER A 121 -13.72 4.84 2.28
C SER A 121 -15.09 4.75 1.61
N GLU A 122 -15.45 3.59 1.08
CA GLU A 122 -16.70 3.36 0.36
C GLU A 122 -17.75 2.65 1.25
N GLN A 123 -17.34 2.08 2.39
CA GLN A 123 -18.23 1.47 3.39
C GLN A 123 -17.68 1.67 4.82
N PRO A 124 -17.88 2.86 5.43
CA PRO A 124 -17.47 3.13 6.80
C PRO A 124 -18.17 2.23 7.84
N ASP A 125 -19.31 1.64 7.50
CA ASP A 125 -20.12 0.80 8.39
C ASP A 125 -19.48 -0.57 8.67
N LEU A 126 -18.52 -1.03 7.87
CA LEU A 126 -17.80 -2.29 8.12
C LEU A 126 -16.88 -2.26 9.35
N LEU A 127 -16.79 -1.12 10.03
CA LEU A 127 -16.09 -0.95 11.31
C LEU A 127 -16.92 -1.42 12.52
N SER A 128 -18.24 -1.61 12.38
CA SER A 128 -19.10 -2.04 13.49
C SER A 128 -19.08 -3.54 13.75
N ASP A 129 -18.67 -4.33 12.75
CA ASP A 129 -18.83 -5.79 12.74
C ASP A 129 -17.49 -6.55 12.73
N ALA A 130 -16.37 -5.86 12.99
CA ALA A 130 -15.01 -6.41 13.02
C ALA A 130 -14.44 -6.53 14.43
#